data_AF-A0A1Z4V6D3-F1
#
_entry.id   AF-A0A1Z4V6D3-F1
#
_cell.length_a   1.000
_cell.length_b   1.000
_cell.length_c   1.000
_cell.angle_alpha   90.00
_cell.angle_beta   90.00
_cell.angle_gamma   90.00
#
_symmetry.space_group_name_H-M   'P 1'
#
loop_
_entity.id
_entity.type
_entity.pdbx_description
1 polymer ?
#
loop_
_entity_poly.entity_id
_entity_poly.type
_entity_poly.pdbx_seq_one_letter_code
_entity_poly.pdbx_strand_id
1 'polypeptide(L)' 'MLKVEILGTGCKKCHQLEANVQEAITTLKLDAEVRQITDPIAIAQRGVMKRL' A
#
# COMPACT_ATOMS: atom_id res chain seq x y z
N MET A 1 -3.86 15.85 3.11
CA MET A 1 -4.43 14.52 2.82
C MET A 1 -3.29 13.54 2.69
N LEU A 2 -3.28 12.47 3.50
CA LEU A 2 -2.23 11.45 3.45
C LEU A 2 -2.52 10.49 2.29
N LYS A 3 -1.47 9.96 1.65
CA LYS A 3 -1.61 8.94 0.61
C LYS A 3 -0.83 7.70 1.00
N VAL A 4 -1.51 6.56 1.04
CA VAL A 4 -0.93 5.27 1.40
C VAL A 4 -1.01 4.36 0.18
N GLU A 5 0.14 3.98 -0.36
CA GLU A 5 0.24 3.09 -1.52
C GLU A 5 0.70 1.71 -1.07
N ILE A 6 -0.11 0.68 -1.36
CA ILE A 6 0.23 -0.71 -1.07
C ILE A 6 0.83 -1.32 -2.32
N LEU A 7 2.13 -1.56 -2.26
CA LEU A 7 2.91 -2.07 -3.38
C LEU A 7 2.94 -3.60 -3.32
N GLY A 8 2.25 -4.26 -4.24
CA GLY A 8 2.27 -5.71 -4.32
C GLY A 8 1.35 -6.25 -5.42
N THR A 9 1.71 -7.41 -5.96
CA THR A 9 1.08 -8.02 -7.14
C THR A 9 -0.35 -8.58 -6.91
N GLY A 10 -1.05 -8.15 -5.85
CA GLY A 10 -2.43 -8.57 -5.56
C GLY A 10 -2.55 -9.97 -4.95
N CYS A 11 -1.51 -10.47 -4.29
CA CYS A 11 -1.62 -11.76 -3.58
C CYS A 11 -2.48 -11.63 -2.30
N LYS A 12 -2.87 -12.76 -1.70
CA LYS A 12 -3.68 -12.80 -0.45
C LYS A 12 -3.10 -11.92 0.67
N LYS A 13 -1.77 -11.83 0.80
CA LYS A 13 -1.11 -10.98 1.80
C LYS A 13 -1.26 -9.49 1.50
N CYS A 14 -1.29 -9.08 0.23
CA CYS A 14 -1.51 -7.69 -0.17
C CYS A 14 -2.91 -7.21 0.23
N HIS A 15 -3.94 -8.03 0.00
CA HIS A 15 -5.31 -7.71 0.43
C HIS A 15 -5.45 -7.69 1.95
N GLN A 16 -4.80 -8.60 2.67
CA GLN A 16 -4.79 -8.54 4.13
C GLN A 16 -4.12 -7.26 4.64
N LEU A 17 -3.02 -6.83 4.03
CA LEU A 17 -2.35 -5.59 4.39
C LEU A 17 -3.26 -4.37 4.15
N GLU A 18 -4.03 -4.36 3.07
CA GLU A 18 -5.01 -3.30 2.77
C GLU A 18 -6.09 -3.19 3.86
N ALA A 19 -6.65 -4.31 4.28
CA ALA A 19 -7.61 -4.34 5.38
C ALA A 19 -7.00 -3.78 6.68
N ASN A 20 -5.78 -4.20 7.03
CA ASN A 20 -5.09 -3.75 8.23
C ASN A 20 -4.77 -2.24 8.18
N VAL A 21 -4.38 -1.72 7.01
CA VAL A 21 -4.12 -0.30 6.79
C VAL A 21 -5.41 0.53 6.96
N GLN A 22 -6.52 0.05 6.40
CA GLN A 22 -7.81 0.73 6.52
C GLN A 22 -8.30 0.78 7.98
N GLU A 23 -8.11 -0.31 8.73
CA GLU A 23 -8.40 -0.36 10.16
C GLU A 23 -7.53 0.62 10.96
N ALA A 24 -6.23 0.69 10.67
CA ALA A 24 -5.30 1.61 11.33
C ALA A 24 -5.65 3.08 11.06
N ILE A 25 -5.96 3.44 9.80
CA ILE A 25 -6.38 4.80 9.41
C ILE A 25 -7.66 5.20 10.17
N THR A 26 -8.63 4.29 10.23
CA THR A 26 -9.90 4.51 10.93
C THR A 26 -9.68 4.70 12.44
N THR A 27 -8.85 3.84 13.04
CA THR A 27 -8.52 3.89 14.47
C THR A 27 -7.83 5.20 14.85
N LEU A 28 -6.90 5.65 14.00
CA LEU A 28 -6.15 6.88 14.20
C LEU A 28 -6.90 8.14 13.75
N LYS A 29 -8.12 7.98 13.20
CA LYS A 29 -8.94 9.07 12.63
C LYS A 29 -8.17 9.93 11.62
N LEU A 30 -7.36 9.28 10.79
CA LEU A 30 -6.56 9.94 9.77
C LEU A 30 -7.37 10.10 8.48
N ASP A 31 -7.20 11.24 7.82
CA ASP A 31 -7.68 11.45 6.47
C ASP A 31 -6.62 10.99 5.46
N ALA A 32 -6.78 9.76 4.98
CA ALA A 32 -5.83 9.10 4.10
C ALA A 32 -6.51 8.35 2.94
N GLU A 33 -5.94 8.50 1.75
CA GLU A 33 -6.32 7.76 0.57
C GLU A 33 -5.46 6.49 0.44
N VAL A 34 -6.10 5.32 0.41
CA VAL A 34 -5.43 4.03 0.23
C VAL A 34 -5.54 3.58 -1.22
N ARG A 35 -4.41 3.24 -1.86
CA ARG A 35 -4.38 2.70 -3.22
C ARG A 35 -3.51 1.45 -3.30
N GLN A 36 -4.03 0.40 -3.91
CA GLN A 36 -3.23 -0.78 -4.24
C GLN A 36 -2.55 -0.59 -5.61
N ILE A 37 -1.22 -0.72 -5.64
CA ILE A 37 -0.42 -0.68 -6.86
C ILE A 37 0.03 -2.10 -7.16
N THR A 38 -0.52 -2.67 -8.22
CA THR A 38 -0.26 -4.05 -8.64
C THR A 38 0.70 -4.16 -9.81
N ASP A 39 0.90 -3.08 -10.56
CA ASP A 39 1.81 -3.04 -11.70
C ASP A 39 3.27 -3.13 -11.23
N PRO A 40 4.00 -4.20 -11.61
CA PRO A 40 5.41 -4.36 -11.26
C PRO A 40 6.31 -3.20 -11.70
N ILE A 41 6.02 -2.56 -12.83
CA ILE A 41 6.77 -1.41 -13.34
C ILE A 41 6.53 -0.20 -12.41
N ALA A 42 5.28 0.07 -12.07
CA ALA A 42 4.93 1.15 -11.14
C ALA A 42 5.53 0.94 -9.74
N ILE A 43 5.58 -0.31 -9.27
CA ILE A 43 6.25 -0.69 -7.99
C ILE A 43 7.75 -0.42 -8.08
N ALA A 44 8.41 -0.85 -9.16
CA ALA A 44 9.86 -0.65 -9.33
C ALA A 44 10.23 0.85 -9.37
N GLN A 45 9.39 1.68 -10.00
CA GLN A 45 9.56 3.14 -10.03
C GLN A 45 9.53 3.80 -8.65
N ARG A 46 8.89 3.19 -7.64
CA ARG A 46 8.89 3.70 -6.25
C ARG A 46 10.20 3.47 -5.52
N GLY A 47 11.15 2.72 -6.11
CA GLY A 47 12.48 2.53 -5.54
C GLY A 47 12.51 1.74 -4.21
N VAL A 48 11.44 1.03 -3.88
CA VAL A 48 11.32 0.25 -2.63
C VAL A 48 12.08 -1.08 -2.67
N MET A 49 12.46 -1.54 -3.86
CA MET A 49 13.34 -2.68 -4.02
C MET A 49 14.74 -2.25 -3.59
N LYS A 50 15.24 -2.82 -2.48
CA LYS A 50 16.62 -2.58 -2.03
C LYS A 50 17.58 -2.86 -3.18
N ARG A 51 18.44 -1.89 -3.50
CA ARG A 51 19.67 -2.18 -4.25
C ARG A 51 20.48 -3.13 -3.37
N LEU A 52 20.67 -4.36 -3.85
CA LEU A 52 21.74 -5.23 -3.36
C LEU A 52 23.09 -4.56 -3.65
#